data_AF-A0A0B1XXW7-F1
#
_entry.id   AF-A0A0B1XXW7-F1
#
_cell.length_a   1.000
_cell.length_b   1.000
_cell.length_c   1.000
_cell.angle_alpha   90.00
_cell.angle_beta   90.00
_cell.angle_gamma   90.00
#
_symmetry.space_group_name_H-M   'P 1'
#
loop_
_entity.id
_entity.type
_entity.pdbx_description
1 polymer ?
#
loop_
_entity_poly.entity_id
_entity_poly.type
_entity_poly.pdbx_seq_one_letter_code
_entity_poly.pdbx_strand_id
1 'polypeptide(L)'
;MQSFSSSVGHLAGLVSRRTLLAEGLAEAAVQFRDGRIAACDADPTRGMLDCGDLLVLPGIVDLHGDAFERAVMPRPGVAFPYDTALADVDGQLLANGITTEFHGVTYSWEGGLRGHAYALRMLDTLEAMRPHLGAEHLMHLRFELHHADGVADALAWMAAGRVHFLSFNDHLPVMRDKLGDARKLAQYADRAECDVDTFRTRLDTAAVNVHKLDEVLGVLARAAQQRGIRMASHDEPDIATRNAFHAHGCTVTEFPLTEDVARAARAHGGHIVFGAPNVVRGGSHNGAPNAAAMVAAGLGTVLASDYYYPALLAAPFKLAERGVVPLAQAWDLVSANPAEAAGLTDRGRFTAGLRADAIVVDDRRPGLPRVVAAVVGGRLRHATGHLPLIA
;
A
#
# COMPACT_ATOMS: atom_id res chain seq x y z
N MET A 1 35.13 11.82 20.89
CA MET A 1 33.72 11.36 20.87
C MET A 1 32.94 12.33 20.01
N GLN A 2 32.62 11.96 18.77
CA GLN A 2 31.70 12.75 17.95
C GLN A 2 30.32 12.69 18.61
N SER A 3 29.80 13.87 18.97
CA SER A 3 28.47 14.04 19.51
C SER A 3 27.45 13.64 18.45
N PHE A 4 26.78 12.50 18.64
CA PHE A 4 25.56 12.19 17.90
C PHE A 4 24.46 13.14 18.40
N SER A 5 24.32 14.27 17.73
CA SER A 5 23.14 15.12 17.86
C SER A 5 21.93 14.29 17.43
N SER A 6 21.02 14.04 18.37
CA SER A 6 19.79 13.24 18.20
C SER A 6 18.70 13.93 17.37
N SER A 7 19.07 14.97 16.60
CA SER A 7 18.26 15.44 15.48
C SER A 7 19.15 15.48 14.25
N VAL A 8 19.10 14.44 13.41
CA VAL A 8 19.45 14.69 12.00
C VAL A 8 18.36 15.66 11.51
N GLY A 9 18.74 16.93 11.35
CA GLY A 9 17.88 17.95 10.78
C GLY A 9 17.42 17.55 9.37
N HIS A 10 16.58 18.37 8.75
CA HIS A 10 16.28 18.17 7.32
C HIS A 10 17.60 18.11 6.53
N LEU A 11 17.76 17.06 5.73
CA LEU A 11 18.87 16.93 4.79
C LEU A 11 18.76 18.04 3.75
N ALA A 12 19.90 18.55 3.27
CA ALA A 12 19.89 19.50 2.15
C ALA A 12 19.55 18.84 0.80
N GLY A 13 19.63 17.50 0.72
CA GLY A 13 19.36 16.75 -0.50
C GLY A 13 20.15 15.44 -0.59
N LEU A 14 20.03 14.78 -1.75
CA LEU A 14 20.81 13.60 -2.15
C LEU A 14 21.51 13.89 -3.47
N VAL A 15 22.77 13.51 -3.64
CA VAL A 15 23.47 13.51 -4.93
C VAL A 15 23.90 12.11 -5.31
N SER A 16 23.68 11.73 -6.57
CA SER A 16 24.12 10.46 -7.14
C SER A 16 24.41 10.59 -8.63
N ARG A 17 25.32 9.74 -9.13
CA ARG A 17 25.51 9.52 -10.57
C ARG A 17 24.33 8.77 -11.22
N ARG A 18 23.45 8.19 -10.41
CA ARG A 18 22.33 7.35 -10.84
C ARG A 18 21.08 7.74 -10.07
N THR A 19 20.37 8.73 -10.58
CA THR A 19 19.09 9.21 -10.06
C THR A 19 18.02 8.99 -11.11
N LEU A 20 16.90 8.38 -10.72
CA LEU A 20 15.75 8.19 -11.61
C LEU A 20 14.89 9.47 -11.65
N LEU A 21 15.05 10.23 -12.73
CA LEU A 21 14.24 11.41 -13.06
C LEU A 21 13.13 11.04 -14.06
N ALA A 22 12.30 12.01 -14.42
CA ALA A 22 11.20 11.82 -15.38
C ALA A 22 11.72 11.39 -16.77
N GLU A 23 12.88 11.90 -17.17
CA GLU A 23 13.53 11.63 -18.46
C GLU A 23 14.35 10.32 -18.45
N GLY A 24 14.52 9.69 -17.28
CA GLY A 24 15.29 8.46 -17.10
C GLY A 24 16.41 8.58 -16.06
N LEU A 25 17.38 7.66 -16.11
CA LEU A 25 18.52 7.66 -15.21
C LEU A 25 19.56 8.70 -15.63
N ALA A 26 19.93 9.57 -14.70
CA ALA A 26 20.96 10.60 -14.90
C ALA A 26 21.74 10.86 -13.61
N GLU A 27 22.88 11.54 -13.74
CA GLU A 27 23.54 12.18 -12.59
C GLU A 27 22.70 13.38 -12.14
N ALA A 28 22.38 13.43 -10.84
CA ALA A 28 21.60 14.52 -10.30
C ALA A 28 21.79 14.70 -8.78
N ALA A 29 21.65 15.95 -8.36
CA ALA A 29 21.40 16.47 -7.04
C ALA A 29 19.89 16.74 -6.85
N VAL A 30 19.24 15.92 -6.03
CA VAL A 30 17.85 16.15 -5.58
C VAL A 30 17.90 17.01 -4.32
N GLN A 31 17.68 18.31 -4.48
CA GLN A 31 17.78 19.30 -3.41
C GLN A 31 16.49 19.31 -2.58
N PHE A 32 16.63 19.41 -1.26
CA PHE A 32 15.50 19.47 -0.33
C PHE A 32 15.45 20.81 0.41
N ARG A 33 14.24 21.30 0.65
CA ARG A 33 13.95 22.49 1.47
C ARG A 33 12.61 22.31 2.16
N ASP A 34 12.58 22.48 3.48
CA ASP A 34 11.35 22.41 4.30
C ASP A 34 10.52 21.13 4.05
N GLY A 35 11.22 20.00 3.88
CA GLY A 35 10.63 18.69 3.62
C GLY A 35 10.07 18.49 2.21
N ARG A 36 10.35 19.42 1.28
CA ARG A 36 9.98 19.35 -0.14
C ARG A 36 11.21 19.33 -1.05
N ILE A 37 11.03 18.86 -2.27
CA ILE A 37 12.02 18.91 -3.34
C ILE A 37 12.07 20.34 -3.86
N ALA A 38 13.25 20.97 -3.81
CA ALA A 38 13.47 22.32 -4.30
C ALA A 38 13.88 22.31 -5.79
N ALA A 39 14.76 21.39 -6.16
CA ALA A 39 15.28 21.22 -7.52
C ALA A 39 15.81 19.80 -7.73
N CYS A 40 15.93 19.41 -9.00
CA CYS A 40 16.58 18.18 -9.44
C CYS A 40 17.50 18.55 -10.61
N ASP A 41 18.73 18.93 -10.30
CA ASP A 41 19.74 19.39 -11.27
C ASP A 41 21.05 18.62 -11.06
N ALA A 42 22.17 19.03 -11.67
CA ALA A 42 23.47 18.36 -11.49
C ALA A 42 24.41 19.11 -10.52
N ASP A 43 23.89 20.09 -9.76
CA ASP A 43 24.70 20.99 -8.94
C ASP A 43 24.57 20.66 -7.45
N PRO A 44 25.48 19.85 -6.87
CA PRO A 44 25.43 19.51 -5.46
C PRO A 44 25.74 20.71 -4.57
N THR A 45 25.05 20.78 -3.43
CA THR A 45 25.26 21.80 -2.40
C THR A 45 25.72 21.17 -1.08
N ARG A 46 26.37 21.99 -0.25
CA ARG A 46 26.86 21.59 1.08
C ARG A 46 25.75 20.99 1.93
N GLY A 47 26.02 19.85 2.58
CA GLY A 47 25.09 19.17 3.47
C GLY A 47 24.14 18.18 2.78
N MET A 48 24.28 17.98 1.46
CA MET A 48 23.63 16.86 0.75
C MET A 48 24.36 15.54 1.04
N LEU A 49 23.65 14.41 1.04
CA LEU A 49 24.27 13.09 1.11
C LEU A 49 24.84 12.71 -0.26
N ASP A 50 26.13 12.41 -0.30
CA ASP A 50 26.80 11.84 -1.47
C ASP A 50 26.56 10.32 -1.51
N CYS A 51 25.78 9.90 -2.49
CA CYS A 51 25.40 8.51 -2.72
C CYS A 51 26.31 7.81 -3.74
N GLY A 52 27.28 8.51 -4.35
CA GLY A 52 28.19 7.96 -5.35
C GLY A 52 27.46 7.29 -6.52
N ASP A 53 27.66 5.98 -6.67
CA ASP A 53 27.07 5.15 -7.73
C ASP A 53 25.82 4.37 -7.27
N LEU A 54 25.32 4.64 -6.07
CA LEU A 54 24.08 4.05 -5.58
C LEU A 54 22.88 4.69 -6.29
N LEU A 55 21.84 3.90 -6.52
CA LEU A 55 20.66 4.34 -7.24
C LEU A 55 19.73 5.16 -6.33
N VAL A 56 19.40 6.39 -6.70
CA VAL A 56 18.44 7.25 -6.01
C VAL A 56 17.09 7.20 -6.72
N LEU A 57 16.03 6.86 -5.98
CA LEU A 57 14.69 6.60 -6.50
C LEU A 57 13.63 7.33 -5.67
N PRO A 58 12.50 7.76 -6.27
CA PRO A 58 11.35 8.23 -5.51
C PRO A 58 10.90 7.19 -4.48
N GLY A 59 10.50 7.64 -3.28
CA GLY A 59 10.03 6.75 -2.22
C GLY A 59 8.87 5.84 -2.65
N ILE A 60 8.84 4.60 -2.16
CA ILE A 60 7.77 3.65 -2.48
C ILE A 60 6.49 4.07 -1.73
N VAL A 61 5.35 3.96 -2.42
CA VAL A 61 4.00 4.09 -1.86
C VAL A 61 3.31 2.74 -1.99
N ASP A 62 2.99 2.11 -0.86
CA ASP A 62 2.24 0.87 -0.85
C ASP A 62 0.75 1.16 -0.59
N LEU A 63 -0.09 0.89 -1.59
CA LEU A 63 -1.52 1.16 -1.53
C LEU A 63 -2.31 0.03 -0.83
N HIS A 64 -1.69 -1.14 -0.66
CA HIS A 64 -2.34 -2.32 -0.09
C HIS A 64 -1.31 -3.22 0.61
N GLY A 65 -1.06 -2.96 1.89
CA GLY A 65 -0.24 -3.82 2.73
C GLY A 65 -1.06 -4.57 3.79
N ASP A 66 -0.99 -5.89 3.73
CA ASP A 66 -1.57 -6.82 4.71
C ASP A 66 -0.47 -7.38 5.64
N ALA A 67 0.81 -7.17 5.30
CA ALA A 67 1.94 -7.74 6.02
C ALA A 67 2.04 -7.28 7.49
N PHE A 68 1.48 -6.10 7.84
CA PHE A 68 1.45 -5.59 9.22
C PHE A 68 0.68 -6.51 10.17
N GLU A 69 -0.31 -7.27 9.68
CA GLU A 69 -1.09 -8.19 10.52
C GLU A 69 -0.18 -9.21 11.22
N ARG A 70 0.95 -9.58 10.61
CA ARG A 70 1.94 -10.51 11.18
C ARG A 70 2.70 -9.91 12.36
N ALA A 71 2.86 -8.59 12.42
CA ALA A 71 3.46 -7.92 13.57
C ALA A 71 2.44 -7.76 14.70
N VAL A 72 1.17 -7.49 14.36
CA VAL A 72 0.07 -7.38 15.32
C VAL A 72 -0.24 -8.73 15.96
N MET A 73 -0.34 -9.79 15.16
CA MET A 73 -0.67 -11.13 15.59
C MET A 73 0.25 -12.16 14.91
N PRO A 74 1.51 -12.31 15.38
CA PRO A 74 2.49 -13.22 14.78
C PRO A 74 2.10 -14.70 14.90
N ARG A 75 1.18 -15.03 15.81
CA ARG A 75 0.56 -16.35 15.93
C ARG A 75 -0.94 -16.22 16.17
N PRO A 76 -1.78 -17.10 15.60
CA PRO A 76 -3.22 -17.10 15.85
C PRO A 76 -3.54 -17.00 17.35
N GLY A 77 -4.40 -16.04 17.71
CA GLY A 77 -4.84 -15.79 19.09
C GLY A 77 -3.82 -15.11 20.00
N VAL A 78 -2.63 -14.75 19.51
CA VAL A 78 -1.57 -14.09 20.30
C VAL A 78 -1.25 -12.72 19.70
N ALA A 79 -1.99 -11.71 20.16
CA ALA A 79 -1.77 -10.32 19.76
C ALA A 79 -0.70 -9.64 20.63
N PHE A 80 0.12 -8.80 19.99
CA PHE A 80 1.04 -7.88 20.66
C PHE A 80 0.39 -6.51 20.85
N PRO A 81 0.91 -5.67 21.77
CA PRO A 81 0.55 -4.26 21.82
C PRO A 81 0.76 -3.58 20.46
N TYR A 82 -0.25 -2.85 19.97
CA TYR A 82 -0.27 -2.34 18.59
C TYR A 82 0.77 -1.25 18.37
N ASP A 83 1.10 -0.49 19.39
CA ASP A 83 2.18 0.50 19.39
C ASP A 83 3.54 -0.16 19.12
N THR A 84 3.83 -1.26 19.81
CA THR A 84 5.03 -2.07 19.59
C THR A 84 5.03 -2.69 18.20
N ALA A 85 3.89 -3.23 17.75
CA ALA A 85 3.75 -3.82 16.42
C ALA A 85 3.96 -2.78 15.32
N LEU A 86 3.37 -1.59 15.44
CA LEU A 86 3.51 -0.53 14.45
C LEU A 86 4.92 0.05 14.40
N ALA A 87 5.64 0.11 15.53
CA ALA A 87 7.05 0.49 15.55
C ALA A 87 7.94 -0.54 14.82
N ASP A 88 7.67 -1.85 14.97
CA ASP A 88 8.35 -2.90 14.20
C ASP A 88 8.02 -2.78 12.69
N VAL A 89 6.74 -2.57 12.37
CA VAL A 89 6.29 -2.35 10.98
C VAL A 89 6.98 -1.15 10.36
N ASP A 90 7.05 0.01 11.03
CA ASP A 90 7.75 1.20 10.52
C ASP A 90 9.22 0.93 10.18
N GLY A 91 9.93 0.21 11.05
CA GLY A 91 11.29 -0.24 10.79
C GLY A 91 11.40 -1.11 9.53
N GLN A 92 10.45 -2.04 9.34
CA GLN A 92 10.39 -2.90 8.16
C GLN A 92 10.05 -2.12 6.89
N LEU A 93 9.09 -1.20 6.94
CA LEU A 93 8.69 -0.35 5.81
C LEU A 93 9.89 0.44 5.29
N LEU A 94 10.57 1.16 6.18
CA LEU A 94 11.72 1.98 5.84
C LEU A 94 12.90 1.15 5.32
N ALA A 95 13.15 -0.02 5.91
CA ALA A 95 14.18 -0.94 5.44
C ALA A 95 13.87 -1.54 4.05
N ASN A 96 12.60 -1.57 3.64
CA ASN A 96 12.17 -1.98 2.30
C ASN A 96 11.86 -0.78 1.38
N GLY A 97 12.14 0.45 1.83
CA GLY A 97 12.02 1.66 1.01
C GLY A 97 10.59 2.20 0.88
N ILE A 98 9.66 1.64 1.64
CA ILE A 98 8.27 2.09 1.72
C ILE A 98 8.22 3.33 2.60
N THR A 99 7.92 4.47 1.98
CA THR A 99 7.87 5.79 2.63
C THR A 99 6.45 6.21 2.99
N THR A 100 5.47 5.58 2.34
CA THR A 100 4.03 5.76 2.59
C THR A 100 3.36 4.40 2.51
N GLU A 101 2.63 4.02 3.55
CA GLU A 101 1.94 2.75 3.71
C GLU A 101 0.46 2.97 3.92
N PHE A 102 -0.37 2.25 3.17
CA PHE A 102 -1.81 2.14 3.39
C PHE A 102 -2.14 0.78 4.02
N HIS A 103 -2.37 0.79 5.34
CA HIS A 103 -2.69 -0.41 6.12
C HIS A 103 -4.06 -0.93 5.72
N GLY A 104 -4.11 -2.11 5.10
CA GLY A 104 -5.34 -2.76 4.63
C GLY A 104 -6.18 -3.34 5.78
N VAL A 105 -6.91 -2.50 6.50
CA VAL A 105 -7.72 -2.95 7.64
C VAL A 105 -9.12 -3.34 7.17
N THR A 106 -9.44 -4.63 7.28
CA THR A 106 -10.77 -5.14 6.96
C THR A 106 -11.76 -4.87 8.09
N TYR A 107 -12.92 -4.30 7.75
CA TYR A 107 -14.05 -4.15 8.65
C TYR A 107 -15.27 -4.91 8.13
N SER A 108 -15.66 -5.94 8.87
CA SER A 108 -16.50 -7.04 8.41
C SER A 108 -17.45 -7.52 9.51
N TRP A 109 -18.57 -8.09 9.05
CA TRP A 109 -19.52 -8.86 9.84
C TRP A 109 -18.89 -10.11 10.49
N GLU A 110 -17.73 -10.57 10.01
CA GLU A 110 -17.00 -11.72 10.56
C GLU A 110 -16.65 -11.53 12.05
N GLY A 111 -16.26 -10.32 12.47
CA GLY A 111 -15.75 -10.04 13.81
C GLY A 111 -14.26 -10.38 14.00
N GLY A 112 -13.82 -10.48 15.26
CA GLY A 112 -12.41 -10.74 15.61
C GLY A 112 -11.47 -9.71 15.01
N LEU A 113 -10.44 -10.18 14.28
CA LEU A 113 -9.47 -9.34 13.58
C LEU A 113 -10.06 -8.50 12.44
N ARG A 114 -11.32 -8.73 12.09
CA ARG A 114 -12.06 -7.93 11.10
C ARG A 114 -13.23 -7.18 11.72
N GLY A 115 -13.33 -7.18 13.05
CA GLY A 115 -14.44 -6.57 13.79
C GLY A 115 -14.18 -5.13 14.23
N HIS A 116 -15.21 -4.53 14.82
CA HIS A 116 -15.19 -3.13 15.28
C HIS A 116 -14.04 -2.85 16.26
N ALA A 117 -13.84 -3.72 17.26
CA ALA A 117 -12.80 -3.53 18.27
C ALA A 117 -11.38 -3.53 17.68
N TYR A 118 -11.13 -4.35 16.65
CA TYR A 118 -9.85 -4.38 15.93
C TYR A 118 -9.65 -3.08 15.14
N ALA A 119 -10.65 -2.71 14.32
CA ALA A 119 -10.59 -1.51 13.49
C ALA A 119 -10.39 -0.25 14.34
N LEU A 120 -11.15 -0.09 15.42
CA LEU A 120 -11.03 1.06 16.32
C LEU A 120 -9.64 1.13 16.97
N ARG A 121 -9.10 -0.01 17.43
CA ARG A 121 -7.76 -0.07 18.01
C ARG A 121 -6.67 0.30 17.01
N MET A 122 -6.78 -0.18 15.76
CA MET A 122 -5.85 0.21 14.69
C MET A 122 -5.92 1.72 14.45
N LEU A 123 -7.12 2.28 14.29
CA LEU A 123 -7.30 3.72 14.06
C LEU A 123 -6.70 4.56 15.20
N ASP A 124 -7.01 4.21 16.45
CA ASP A 124 -6.52 4.92 17.64
C ASP A 124 -4.99 4.85 17.75
N THR A 125 -4.42 3.69 17.46
CA THR A 125 -2.97 3.49 17.56
C THR A 125 -2.23 4.20 16.41
N LEU A 126 -2.74 4.14 15.18
CA LEU A 126 -2.16 4.87 14.04
C LEU A 126 -2.10 6.37 14.32
N GLU A 127 -3.20 6.93 14.86
CA GLU A 127 -3.28 8.34 15.21
C GLU A 127 -2.29 8.74 16.31
N ALA A 128 -2.21 7.94 17.38
CA ALA A 128 -1.31 8.18 18.51
C ALA A 128 0.17 8.00 18.14
N MET A 129 0.48 7.05 17.27
CA MET A 129 1.87 6.72 16.89
C MET A 129 2.41 7.61 15.79
N ARG A 130 1.58 8.26 14.96
CA ARG A 130 2.00 9.10 13.83
C ARG A 130 3.20 10.05 14.11
N PRO A 131 3.31 10.75 15.27
CA PRO A 131 4.47 11.61 15.53
C PRO A 131 5.80 10.87 15.74
N HIS A 132 5.74 9.56 16.03
CA HIS A 132 6.87 8.71 16.41
C HIS A 132 7.36 7.82 15.25
N LEU A 133 6.54 7.62 14.22
CA LEU A 133 6.88 6.77 13.06
C LEU A 133 7.72 7.55 12.04
N GLY A 134 8.60 6.84 11.33
CA GLY A 134 9.45 7.42 10.31
C GLY A 134 8.77 7.50 8.94
N ALA A 135 8.09 6.45 8.52
CA ALA A 135 7.24 6.41 7.33
C ALA A 135 5.89 7.10 7.60
N GLU A 136 5.14 7.37 6.52
CA GLU A 136 3.75 7.83 6.65
C GLU A 136 2.80 6.65 6.64
N HIS A 137 2.03 6.48 7.72
CA HIS A 137 1.08 5.39 7.88
C HIS A 137 -0.34 5.92 7.70
N LEU A 138 -1.04 5.41 6.70
CA LEU A 138 -2.38 5.80 6.30
C LEU A 138 -3.33 4.61 6.42
N MET A 139 -4.60 4.91 6.69
CA MET A 139 -5.65 3.91 6.82
C MET A 139 -6.29 3.61 5.47
N HIS A 140 -6.21 2.36 5.03
CA HIS A 140 -7.02 1.80 3.95
C HIS A 140 -8.12 0.94 4.57
N LEU A 141 -9.33 1.49 4.64
CA LEU A 141 -10.50 0.78 5.14
C LEU A 141 -11.04 -0.16 4.06
N ARG A 142 -11.00 -1.46 4.31
CA ARG A 142 -11.58 -2.48 3.42
C ARG A 142 -12.92 -2.91 4.00
N PHE A 143 -14.03 -2.46 3.41
CA PHE A 143 -15.36 -2.63 3.97
C PHE A 143 -16.11 -3.79 3.31
N GLU A 144 -16.61 -4.75 4.11
CA GLU A 144 -17.50 -5.80 3.61
C GLU A 144 -18.90 -5.28 3.33
N LEU A 145 -19.39 -5.42 2.10
CA LEU A 145 -20.70 -4.92 1.71
C LEU A 145 -21.87 -5.54 2.50
N HIS A 146 -21.70 -6.78 2.97
CA HIS A 146 -22.70 -7.45 3.80
C HIS A 146 -22.75 -6.92 5.26
N HIS A 147 -21.81 -6.07 5.67
CA HIS A 147 -21.72 -5.52 7.03
C HIS A 147 -22.56 -4.24 7.21
N ALA A 148 -23.86 -4.32 6.94
CA ALA A 148 -24.77 -3.15 7.01
C ALA A 148 -24.72 -2.41 8.38
N ASP A 149 -24.55 -3.14 9.48
CA ASP A 149 -24.49 -2.55 10.83
C ASP A 149 -23.22 -1.71 11.07
N GLY A 150 -22.16 -1.92 10.28
CA GLY A 150 -20.91 -1.17 10.37
C GLY A 150 -20.90 0.14 9.57
N VAL A 151 -21.95 0.45 8.81
CA VAL A 151 -21.98 1.65 7.95
C VAL A 151 -21.85 2.93 8.78
N ALA A 152 -22.53 3.02 9.92
CA ALA A 152 -22.48 4.20 10.78
C ALA A 152 -21.05 4.48 11.29
N ASP A 153 -20.32 3.44 11.67
CA ASP A 153 -18.93 3.54 12.12
C ASP A 153 -18.01 4.01 10.99
N ALA A 154 -18.10 3.39 9.81
CA ALA A 154 -17.30 3.78 8.66
C ALA A 154 -17.54 5.24 8.25
N LEU A 155 -18.80 5.70 8.27
CA LEU A 155 -19.14 7.11 8.03
C LEU A 155 -18.52 8.04 9.09
N ALA A 156 -18.55 7.65 10.36
CA ALA A 156 -17.96 8.43 11.44
C ALA A 156 -16.43 8.51 11.31
N TRP A 157 -15.75 7.40 10.99
CA TRP A 157 -14.29 7.38 10.81
C TRP A 157 -13.85 8.20 9.59
N MET A 158 -14.58 8.13 8.48
CA MET A 158 -14.35 9.01 7.33
C MET A 158 -14.58 10.48 7.68
N ALA A 159 -15.66 10.81 8.42
CA ALA A 159 -15.93 12.17 8.87
C ALA A 159 -14.84 12.74 9.79
N ALA A 160 -14.23 11.90 10.61
CA ALA A 160 -13.12 12.25 11.47
C ALA A 160 -11.76 12.32 10.75
N GLY A 161 -11.71 12.09 9.43
CA GLY A 161 -10.47 12.12 8.65
C GLY A 161 -9.51 10.97 8.97
N ARG A 162 -10.03 9.85 9.50
CA ARG A 162 -9.22 8.70 9.92
C ARG A 162 -9.06 7.65 8.82
N VAL A 163 -9.79 7.78 7.71
CA VAL A 163 -9.75 6.89 6.54
C VAL A 163 -9.19 7.68 5.36
N HIS A 164 -8.23 7.08 4.64
CA HIS A 164 -7.48 7.75 3.57
C HIS A 164 -7.68 7.06 2.21
N PHE A 165 -8.08 5.78 2.23
CA PHE A 165 -8.47 5.00 1.06
C PHE A 165 -9.58 4.02 1.47
N LEU A 166 -10.56 3.79 0.61
CA LEU A 166 -11.70 2.90 0.89
C LEU A 166 -11.76 1.82 -0.19
N SER A 167 -11.74 0.54 0.20
CA SER A 167 -12.10 -0.54 -0.72
C SER A 167 -13.39 -1.22 -0.31
N PHE A 168 -14.10 -1.74 -1.32
CA PHE A 168 -15.29 -2.57 -1.14
C PHE A 168 -14.94 -4.02 -1.40
N ASN A 169 -15.33 -4.87 -0.45
CA ASN A 169 -15.15 -6.32 -0.52
C ASN A 169 -16.50 -7.04 -0.43
N ASP A 170 -16.57 -8.18 -1.11
CA ASP A 170 -17.67 -9.13 -0.96
C ASP A 170 -17.13 -10.55 -0.91
N HIS A 171 -16.67 -10.97 0.27
CA HIS A 171 -16.15 -12.33 0.44
C HIS A 171 -17.24 -13.37 0.71
N LEU A 172 -18.48 -12.95 1.01
CA LEU A 172 -19.52 -13.86 1.50
C LEU A 172 -19.85 -14.99 0.51
N PRO A 173 -20.03 -14.75 -0.81
CA PRO A 173 -20.28 -15.81 -1.79
C PRO A 173 -19.19 -16.88 -1.79
N VAL A 174 -17.92 -16.45 -1.85
CA VAL A 174 -16.76 -17.35 -1.87
C VAL A 174 -16.61 -18.12 -0.56
N MET A 175 -16.92 -17.48 0.57
CA MET A 175 -16.91 -18.15 1.87
C MET A 175 -18.00 -19.22 1.94
N ARG A 176 -19.20 -18.94 1.41
CA ARG A 176 -20.32 -19.88 1.36
C ARG A 176 -19.97 -21.17 0.62
N ASP A 177 -19.30 -21.07 -0.52
CA ASP A 177 -18.85 -22.22 -1.32
C ASP A 177 -17.87 -23.12 -0.56
N LYS A 178 -17.18 -22.57 0.45
CA LYS A 178 -16.18 -23.28 1.27
C LYS A 178 -16.75 -23.82 2.59
N LEU A 179 -18.00 -23.54 2.94
CA LEU A 179 -18.58 -23.96 4.24
C LEU A 179 -18.75 -25.48 4.38
N GLY A 180 -18.77 -26.22 3.26
CA GLY A 180 -18.74 -27.68 3.27
C GLY A 180 -17.40 -28.27 3.75
N ASP A 181 -16.32 -27.47 3.76
CA ASP A 181 -15.02 -27.86 4.31
C ASP A 181 -14.95 -27.45 5.80
N ALA A 182 -15.10 -28.43 6.69
CA ALA A 182 -15.06 -28.23 8.14
C ALA A 182 -13.76 -27.56 8.63
N ARG A 183 -12.63 -27.81 7.97
CA ARG A 183 -11.35 -27.18 8.31
C ARG A 183 -11.35 -25.71 7.91
N LYS A 184 -11.93 -25.35 6.76
CA LYS A 184 -12.06 -23.95 6.34
C LYS A 184 -12.98 -23.16 7.27
N LEU A 185 -14.10 -23.76 7.64
CA LEU A 185 -15.01 -23.16 8.60
C LEU A 185 -14.34 -22.92 9.97
N ALA A 186 -13.58 -23.89 10.47
CA ALA A 186 -12.81 -23.71 11.70
C ALA A 186 -11.76 -22.58 11.59
N GLN A 187 -11.07 -22.46 10.45
CA GLN A 187 -10.13 -21.36 10.19
C GLN A 187 -10.82 -19.99 10.19
N TYR A 188 -12.01 -19.89 9.62
CA TYR A 188 -12.77 -18.63 9.62
C TYR A 188 -13.25 -18.26 11.03
N ALA A 189 -13.76 -19.22 11.79
CA ALA A 189 -14.20 -19.01 13.17
C ALA A 189 -13.04 -18.58 14.08
N ASP A 190 -11.86 -19.20 13.95
CA ASP A 190 -10.65 -18.86 14.70
C ASP A 190 -10.19 -17.42 14.42
N ARG A 191 -10.11 -17.01 13.14
CA ARG A 191 -9.79 -15.63 12.76
C ARG A 191 -10.83 -14.62 13.25
N ALA A 192 -12.10 -15.02 13.28
CA ALA A 192 -13.21 -14.24 13.81
C ALA A 192 -13.29 -14.26 15.36
N GLU A 193 -12.33 -14.94 16.02
CA GLU A 193 -12.22 -15.10 17.47
C GLU A 193 -13.51 -15.62 18.11
N CYS A 194 -14.14 -16.63 17.49
CA CYS A 194 -15.38 -17.22 17.98
C CYS A 194 -15.46 -18.73 17.68
N ASP A 195 -16.46 -19.39 18.24
CA ASP A 195 -16.77 -20.78 17.88
C ASP A 195 -17.49 -20.86 16.52
N VAL A 196 -17.53 -22.07 15.96
CA VAL A 196 -18.08 -22.33 14.62
C VAL A 196 -19.58 -22.01 14.51
N ASP A 197 -20.37 -22.23 15.55
CA ASP A 197 -21.81 -22.00 15.51
C ASP A 197 -22.14 -20.51 15.60
N THR A 198 -21.38 -19.77 16.42
CA THR A 198 -21.38 -18.30 16.42
C THR A 198 -20.99 -17.75 15.05
N PHE A 199 -19.93 -18.27 14.43
CA PHE A 199 -19.49 -17.84 13.11
C PHE A 199 -20.56 -18.07 12.04
N ARG A 200 -21.19 -19.26 12.03
CA ARG A 200 -22.32 -19.57 11.13
C ARG A 200 -23.48 -18.60 11.32
N THR A 201 -23.84 -18.30 12.57
CA THR A 201 -24.91 -17.35 12.89
C THR A 201 -24.62 -15.96 12.32
N ARG A 202 -23.38 -15.48 12.44
CA ARG A 202 -22.94 -14.21 11.83
C ARG A 202 -23.03 -14.25 10.31
N LEU A 203 -22.59 -15.34 9.68
CA LEU A 203 -22.66 -15.52 8.23
C LEU A 203 -24.11 -15.51 7.73
N ASP A 204 -25.01 -16.24 8.38
CA ASP A 204 -26.43 -16.30 8.02
C ASP A 204 -27.09 -14.92 8.19
N THR A 205 -26.75 -14.19 9.24
CA THR A 205 -27.21 -12.81 9.45
C THR A 205 -26.70 -11.88 8.35
N ALA A 206 -25.42 -11.96 8.00
CA ALA A 206 -24.82 -11.17 6.94
C ALA A 206 -25.41 -11.50 5.55
N ALA A 207 -25.73 -12.78 5.31
CA ALA A 207 -26.35 -13.24 4.07
C ALA A 207 -27.72 -12.61 3.83
N VAL A 208 -28.49 -12.34 4.89
CA VAL A 208 -29.77 -11.63 4.78
C VAL A 208 -29.59 -10.24 4.18
N ASN A 209 -28.45 -9.56 4.42
CA ASN A 209 -28.18 -8.20 3.91
C ASN A 209 -27.89 -8.12 2.40
N VAL A 210 -28.01 -9.20 1.63
CA VAL A 210 -27.82 -9.18 0.15
C VAL A 210 -28.70 -8.13 -0.56
N HIS A 211 -29.87 -7.81 -0.01
CA HIS A 211 -30.76 -6.79 -0.56
C HIS A 211 -30.36 -5.35 -0.21
N LYS A 212 -29.35 -5.16 0.64
CA LYS A 212 -28.85 -3.84 1.09
C LYS A 212 -27.53 -3.44 0.43
N LEU A 213 -26.89 -4.31 -0.36
CA LEU A 213 -25.53 -4.07 -0.86
C LEU A 213 -25.43 -2.76 -1.66
N ASP A 214 -26.40 -2.48 -2.53
CA ASP A 214 -26.45 -1.25 -3.32
C ASP A 214 -26.63 0.01 -2.44
N GLU A 215 -27.45 -0.09 -1.39
CA GLU A 215 -27.63 0.98 -0.41
C GLU A 215 -26.33 1.25 0.36
N VAL A 216 -25.71 0.19 0.90
CA VAL A 216 -24.45 0.25 1.64
C VAL A 216 -23.35 0.86 0.77
N LEU A 217 -23.15 0.33 -0.44
CA LEU A 217 -22.19 0.83 -1.41
C LEU A 217 -22.46 2.31 -1.73
N GLY A 218 -23.70 2.66 -2.07
CA GLY A 218 -24.08 4.01 -2.44
C GLY A 218 -23.87 5.02 -1.32
N VAL A 219 -24.20 4.67 -0.07
CA VAL A 219 -24.02 5.54 1.10
C VAL A 219 -22.53 5.79 1.38
N LEU A 220 -21.73 4.74 1.42
CA LEU A 220 -20.30 4.84 1.70
C LEU A 220 -19.56 5.56 0.55
N ALA A 221 -19.89 5.25 -0.70
CA ALA A 221 -19.27 5.88 -1.86
C ALA A 221 -19.52 7.38 -1.91
N ARG A 222 -20.76 7.82 -1.68
CA ARG A 222 -21.08 9.26 -1.59
C ARG A 222 -20.30 9.95 -0.47
N ALA A 223 -20.18 9.32 0.69
CA ALA A 223 -19.43 9.88 1.81
C ALA A 223 -17.93 10.00 1.52
N ALA A 224 -17.34 8.99 0.86
CA ALA A 224 -15.95 9.01 0.42
C ALA A 224 -15.71 10.13 -0.62
N GLN A 225 -16.57 10.23 -1.65
CA GLN A 225 -16.48 11.28 -2.68
C GLN A 225 -16.55 12.69 -2.09
N GLN A 226 -17.46 12.96 -1.16
CA GLN A 226 -17.59 14.25 -0.48
C GLN A 226 -16.32 14.67 0.28
N ARG A 227 -15.46 13.70 0.62
CA ARG A 227 -14.22 13.90 1.38
C ARG A 227 -12.97 13.75 0.52
N GLY A 228 -13.12 13.48 -0.78
CA GLY A 228 -12.00 13.22 -1.68
C GLY A 228 -11.28 11.90 -1.42
N ILE A 229 -11.88 10.96 -0.68
CA ILE A 229 -11.30 9.64 -0.44
C ILE A 229 -11.46 8.81 -1.72
N ARG A 230 -10.34 8.32 -2.25
CA ARG A 230 -10.34 7.42 -3.42
C ARG A 230 -10.84 6.04 -3.05
N MET A 231 -11.45 5.38 -4.03
CA MET A 231 -12.15 4.13 -3.82
C MET A 231 -11.63 3.01 -4.72
N ALA A 232 -11.57 1.82 -4.15
CA ALA A 232 -11.25 0.57 -4.80
C ALA A 232 -12.37 -0.47 -4.66
N SER A 233 -12.35 -1.47 -5.53
CA SER A 233 -13.14 -2.71 -5.40
C SER A 233 -12.22 -3.91 -5.56
N HIS A 234 -12.46 -4.94 -4.75
CA HIS A 234 -11.56 -6.07 -4.59
C HIS A 234 -12.14 -7.35 -5.20
N ASP A 235 -11.29 -8.17 -5.84
CA ASP A 235 -11.62 -9.50 -6.39
C ASP A 235 -12.86 -9.53 -7.31
N GLU A 236 -12.99 -8.53 -8.19
CA GLU A 236 -14.12 -8.45 -9.12
C GLU A 236 -14.18 -9.68 -10.06
N PRO A 237 -15.30 -10.42 -10.08
CA PRO A 237 -15.41 -11.64 -10.88
C PRO A 237 -15.75 -11.36 -12.34
N ASP A 238 -16.46 -10.27 -12.62
CA ASP A 238 -16.99 -9.97 -13.95
C ASP A 238 -17.11 -8.46 -14.23
N ILE A 239 -17.31 -8.14 -15.52
CA ILE A 239 -17.41 -6.76 -16.02
C ILE A 239 -18.65 -6.05 -15.47
N ALA A 240 -19.74 -6.77 -15.19
CA ALA A 240 -20.97 -6.16 -14.67
C ALA A 240 -20.73 -5.59 -13.28
N THR A 241 -20.05 -6.35 -12.41
CA THR A 241 -19.62 -5.94 -11.08
C THR A 241 -18.69 -4.73 -11.17
N ARG A 242 -17.69 -4.77 -12.06
CA ARG A 242 -16.79 -3.64 -12.30
C ARG A 242 -17.53 -2.35 -12.70
N ASN A 243 -18.47 -2.46 -13.62
CA ASN A 243 -19.25 -1.33 -14.10
C ASN A 243 -20.16 -0.75 -13.00
N ALA A 244 -20.72 -1.61 -12.15
CA ALA A 244 -21.50 -1.16 -10.99
C ALA A 244 -20.65 -0.32 -10.03
N PHE A 245 -19.47 -0.83 -9.63
CA PHE A 245 -18.54 -0.06 -8.80
C PHE A 245 -18.11 1.25 -9.46
N HIS A 246 -17.79 1.21 -10.76
CA HIS A 246 -17.42 2.41 -11.51
C HIS A 246 -18.54 3.47 -11.50
N ALA A 247 -19.80 3.07 -11.63
CA ALA A 247 -20.94 3.98 -11.57
C ALA A 247 -21.06 4.72 -10.21
N HIS A 248 -20.53 4.14 -9.13
CA HIS A 248 -20.40 4.78 -7.82
C HIS A 248 -19.12 5.62 -7.65
N GLY A 249 -18.31 5.77 -8.71
CA GLY A 249 -17.08 6.55 -8.68
C GLY A 249 -15.87 5.79 -8.13
N CYS A 250 -15.96 4.46 -7.97
CA CYS A 250 -14.79 3.64 -7.72
C CYS A 250 -13.92 3.62 -8.99
N THR A 251 -12.64 4.00 -8.88
CA THR A 251 -11.73 4.11 -10.03
C THR A 251 -10.50 3.23 -9.91
N VAL A 252 -10.35 2.49 -8.81
CA VAL A 252 -9.27 1.53 -8.60
C VAL A 252 -9.86 0.13 -8.56
N THR A 253 -9.21 -0.81 -9.25
CA THR A 253 -9.57 -2.24 -9.22
C THR A 253 -8.42 -3.00 -8.57
N GLU A 254 -8.72 -3.69 -7.47
CA GLU A 254 -7.77 -4.49 -6.73
C GLU A 254 -7.92 -5.98 -7.07
N PHE A 255 -6.82 -6.59 -7.52
CA PHE A 255 -6.73 -8.04 -7.77
C PHE A 255 -7.88 -8.59 -8.63
N PRO A 256 -8.14 -8.05 -9.84
CA PRO A 256 -9.24 -8.53 -10.66
C PRO A 256 -9.08 -10.03 -10.96
N LEU A 257 -10.18 -10.78 -10.89
CA LEU A 257 -10.13 -12.24 -11.05
C LEU A 257 -9.96 -12.66 -12.51
N THR A 258 -10.24 -11.76 -13.46
CA THR A 258 -10.13 -12.02 -14.89
C THR A 258 -9.43 -10.87 -15.62
N GLU A 259 -8.80 -11.20 -16.76
CA GLU A 259 -8.21 -10.19 -17.65
C GLU A 259 -9.27 -9.26 -18.25
N ASP A 260 -10.48 -9.78 -18.51
CA ASP A 260 -11.59 -8.99 -19.06
C ASP A 260 -12.03 -7.87 -18.12
N VAL A 261 -12.06 -8.15 -16.81
CA VAL A 261 -12.29 -7.12 -15.78
C VAL A 261 -11.16 -6.09 -15.79
N ALA A 262 -9.90 -6.51 -15.87
CA ALA A 262 -8.78 -5.59 -15.95
C ALA A 262 -8.86 -4.70 -17.21
N ARG A 263 -9.26 -5.24 -18.36
CA ARG A 263 -9.50 -4.48 -19.60
C ARG A 263 -10.62 -3.46 -19.42
N ALA A 264 -11.73 -3.86 -18.81
CA ALA A 264 -12.85 -2.95 -18.52
C ALA A 264 -12.41 -1.81 -17.57
N ALA A 265 -11.65 -2.13 -16.52
CA ALA A 265 -11.11 -1.13 -15.59
C ALA A 265 -10.18 -0.12 -16.29
N ARG A 266 -9.27 -0.60 -17.16
CA ARG A 266 -8.40 0.31 -17.95
C ARG A 266 -9.18 1.15 -18.96
N ALA A 267 -10.24 0.63 -19.56
CA ALA A 267 -11.08 1.39 -20.49
C ALA A 267 -11.74 2.61 -19.81
N HIS A 268 -12.01 2.51 -18.50
CA HIS A 268 -12.48 3.62 -17.66
C HIS A 268 -11.37 4.53 -17.13
N GLY A 269 -10.11 4.32 -17.56
CA GLY A 269 -8.95 5.07 -17.09
C GLY A 269 -8.48 4.72 -15.67
N GLY A 270 -9.06 3.69 -15.05
CA GLY A 270 -8.80 3.33 -13.65
C GLY A 270 -7.45 2.65 -13.42
N HIS A 271 -6.92 2.76 -12.20
CA HIS A 271 -5.72 2.03 -11.79
C HIS A 271 -6.07 0.59 -11.42
N ILE A 272 -5.15 -0.33 -11.68
CA ILE A 272 -5.31 -1.76 -11.42
C ILE A 272 -4.14 -2.25 -10.59
N VAL A 273 -4.46 -2.82 -9.43
CA VAL A 273 -3.51 -3.27 -8.42
C VAL A 273 -3.30 -4.77 -8.56
N PHE A 274 -2.03 -5.18 -8.57
CA PHE A 274 -1.61 -6.58 -8.43
C PHE A 274 -0.57 -6.72 -7.31
N GLY A 275 -0.50 -7.91 -6.72
CA GLY A 275 0.49 -8.20 -5.69
C GLY A 275 1.90 -8.30 -6.28
N ALA A 276 2.83 -7.49 -5.77
CA ALA A 276 4.25 -7.59 -6.04
C ALA A 276 4.82 -9.01 -5.79
N PRO A 277 4.35 -9.78 -4.78
CA PRO A 277 4.81 -11.16 -4.58
C PRO A 277 4.60 -12.06 -5.81
N ASN A 278 3.53 -11.85 -6.59
CA ASN A 278 3.26 -12.64 -7.80
C ASN A 278 4.30 -12.39 -8.90
N VAL A 279 4.77 -11.15 -9.03
CA VAL A 279 5.89 -10.80 -9.91
C VAL A 279 7.17 -11.49 -9.44
N VAL A 280 7.48 -11.38 -8.14
CA VAL A 280 8.73 -11.90 -7.58
C VAL A 280 8.84 -13.41 -7.69
N ARG A 281 7.73 -14.12 -7.44
CA ARG A 281 7.64 -15.58 -7.52
C ARG A 281 7.55 -16.12 -8.95
N GLY A 282 7.12 -15.29 -9.91
CA GLY A 282 6.95 -15.70 -11.31
C GLY A 282 5.59 -16.36 -11.63
N GLY A 283 4.58 -16.15 -10.80
CA GLY A 283 3.24 -16.69 -11.00
C GLY A 283 2.31 -16.45 -9.81
N SER A 284 1.00 -16.50 -10.05
CA SER A 284 -0.01 -16.47 -8.98
C SER A 284 -0.15 -17.83 -8.31
N HIS A 285 -0.52 -17.83 -7.02
CA HIS A 285 -0.76 -19.04 -6.23
C HIS A 285 -2.21 -19.54 -6.25
N ASN A 286 -3.12 -18.78 -6.85
CA ASN A 286 -4.57 -19.06 -6.82
C ASN A 286 -5.24 -19.05 -8.23
N GLY A 287 -4.45 -19.07 -9.31
CA GLY A 287 -4.99 -19.03 -10.68
C GLY A 287 -5.41 -17.65 -11.18
N ALA A 288 -5.25 -16.59 -10.38
CA ALA A 288 -5.46 -15.21 -10.82
C ALA A 288 -4.50 -14.80 -11.97
N PRO A 289 -4.83 -13.74 -12.73
CA PRO A 289 -3.99 -13.26 -13.84
C PRO A 289 -2.53 -13.06 -13.44
N ASN A 290 -1.62 -13.44 -14.34
CA ASN A 290 -0.19 -13.28 -14.08
C ASN A 290 0.17 -11.79 -14.05
N ALA A 291 0.62 -11.29 -12.89
CA ALA A 291 0.92 -9.87 -12.70
C ALA A 291 1.93 -9.31 -13.72
N ALA A 292 2.97 -10.08 -14.08
CA ALA A 292 3.94 -9.62 -15.07
C ALA A 292 3.34 -9.54 -16.48
N ALA A 293 2.48 -10.48 -16.86
CA ALA A 293 1.75 -10.44 -18.12
C ALA A 293 0.77 -9.25 -18.16
N MET A 294 0.09 -8.96 -17.05
CA MET A 294 -0.82 -7.82 -16.95
C MET A 294 -0.06 -6.50 -17.05
N VAL A 295 1.10 -6.37 -16.41
CA VAL A 295 1.99 -5.20 -16.60
C VAL A 295 2.42 -5.08 -18.06
N ALA A 296 2.86 -6.16 -18.70
CA ALA A 296 3.26 -6.15 -20.12
C ALA A 296 2.13 -5.68 -21.05
N ALA A 297 0.89 -6.02 -20.70
CA ALA A 297 -0.32 -5.62 -21.45
C ALA A 297 -0.84 -4.21 -21.10
N GLY A 298 -0.20 -3.48 -20.19
CA GLY A 298 -0.70 -2.19 -19.68
C GLY A 298 -1.95 -2.31 -18.80
N LEU A 299 -2.23 -3.51 -18.31
CA LEU A 299 -3.37 -3.88 -17.47
C LEU A 299 -3.02 -4.01 -15.99
N GLY A 300 -1.73 -3.95 -15.62
CA GLY A 300 -1.28 -3.78 -14.24
C GLY A 300 -0.58 -2.44 -14.09
N THR A 301 -1.16 -1.53 -13.31
CA THR A 301 -0.63 -0.16 -13.18
C THR A 301 -0.08 0.14 -11.81
N VAL A 302 -0.45 -0.65 -10.80
CA VAL A 302 0.03 -0.52 -9.43
C VAL A 302 0.46 -1.90 -8.94
N LEU A 303 1.57 -1.95 -8.22
CA LEU A 303 1.98 -3.10 -7.43
C LEU A 303 1.82 -2.77 -5.94
N ALA A 304 1.38 -3.75 -5.17
CA ALA A 304 1.22 -3.66 -3.73
C ALA A 304 2.04 -4.74 -3.02
N SER A 305 2.51 -4.48 -1.79
CA SER A 305 3.30 -5.49 -1.08
C SER A 305 2.47 -6.72 -0.70
N ASP A 306 1.15 -6.54 -0.57
CA ASP A 306 0.21 -7.57 -0.16
C ASP A 306 0.70 -8.12 1.21
N TYR A 307 0.93 -9.42 1.32
CA TYR A 307 1.41 -10.05 2.55
C TYR A 307 2.95 -10.02 2.72
N TYR A 308 3.74 -9.33 1.87
CA TYR A 308 5.20 -9.40 1.92
C TYR A 308 5.94 -8.13 1.42
N TYR A 309 6.27 -7.21 2.37
CA TYR A 309 6.98 -5.94 2.12
C TYR A 309 8.18 -6.01 1.15
N PRO A 310 9.14 -6.97 1.28
CA PRO A 310 10.32 -6.99 0.41
C PRO A 310 10.00 -7.19 -1.07
N ALA A 311 8.82 -7.76 -1.40
CA ALA A 311 8.44 -7.93 -2.79
C ALA A 311 8.25 -6.60 -3.52
N LEU A 312 7.85 -5.53 -2.81
CA LEU A 312 7.51 -4.26 -3.44
C LEU A 312 8.73 -3.58 -4.05
N LEU A 313 9.86 -3.59 -3.32
CA LEU A 313 11.15 -3.16 -3.86
C LEU A 313 11.67 -4.08 -4.95
N ALA A 314 11.55 -5.40 -4.79
CA ALA A 314 12.15 -6.36 -5.72
C ALA A 314 11.42 -6.46 -7.07
N ALA A 315 10.11 -6.21 -7.11
CA ALA A 315 9.29 -6.43 -8.30
C ALA A 315 9.68 -5.54 -9.50
N PRO A 316 9.89 -4.22 -9.36
CA PRO A 316 10.33 -3.36 -10.47
C PRO A 316 11.64 -3.82 -11.11
N PHE A 317 12.63 -4.21 -10.30
CA PHE A 317 13.90 -4.72 -10.79
C PHE A 317 13.73 -6.04 -11.54
N LYS A 318 12.89 -6.96 -11.04
CA LYS A 318 12.60 -8.22 -11.74
C LYS A 318 11.84 -8.02 -13.06
N LEU A 319 10.94 -7.04 -13.14
CA LEU A 319 10.26 -6.70 -14.40
C LEU A 319 11.25 -6.18 -15.44
N ALA A 320 12.16 -5.29 -15.02
CA ALA A 320 13.22 -4.75 -15.87
C ALA A 320 14.21 -5.83 -16.33
N GLU A 321 14.68 -6.68 -15.41
CA GLU A 321 15.59 -7.79 -15.69
C GLU A 321 14.99 -8.79 -16.70
N ARG A 322 13.68 -9.04 -16.60
CA ARG A 322 12.95 -9.94 -17.52
C ARG A 322 12.57 -9.28 -18.84
N GLY A 323 12.88 -7.99 -19.03
CA GLY A 323 12.51 -7.24 -20.24
C GLY A 323 11.02 -7.01 -20.41
N VAL A 324 10.24 -7.03 -19.31
CA VAL A 324 8.80 -6.78 -19.34
C VAL A 324 8.51 -5.31 -19.63
N VAL A 325 9.14 -4.41 -18.86
CA VAL A 325 9.12 -2.96 -19.05
C VAL A 325 10.45 -2.36 -18.52
N PRO A 326 10.92 -1.21 -19.03
CA PRO A 326 12.09 -0.53 -18.49
C PRO A 326 11.94 -0.17 -17.00
N LEU A 327 13.04 -0.07 -16.25
CA LEU A 327 13.03 0.22 -14.81
C LEU A 327 12.24 1.49 -14.47
N ALA A 328 12.34 2.55 -15.27
CA ALA A 328 11.60 3.79 -15.05
C ALA A 328 10.08 3.55 -15.02
N GLN A 329 9.56 2.81 -16.01
CA GLN A 329 8.14 2.44 -16.08
C GLN A 329 7.76 1.44 -14.98
N ALA A 330 8.65 0.51 -14.65
CA ALA A 330 8.44 -0.43 -13.56
C ALA A 330 8.36 0.27 -12.19
N TRP A 331 9.11 1.37 -12.02
CA TRP A 331 9.14 2.14 -10.77
C TRP A 331 7.87 2.96 -10.56
N ASP A 332 7.26 3.46 -11.63
CA ASP A 332 5.95 4.13 -11.56
C ASP A 332 4.89 3.22 -10.90
N LEU A 333 4.98 1.89 -11.09
CA LEU A 333 4.05 0.92 -10.48
C LEU A 333 4.08 0.90 -8.94
N VAL A 334 5.16 1.33 -8.31
CA VAL A 334 5.36 1.28 -6.85
C VAL A 334 5.52 2.66 -6.21
N SER A 335 5.46 3.73 -6.99
CA SER A 335 5.69 5.09 -6.50
C SER A 335 4.66 6.07 -7.05
N ALA A 336 4.79 6.50 -8.30
CA ALA A 336 3.90 7.51 -8.88
C ALA A 336 2.45 7.03 -9.03
N ASN A 337 2.23 5.84 -9.59
CA ASN A 337 0.90 5.32 -9.86
C ASN A 337 0.11 5.00 -8.57
N PRO A 338 0.67 4.35 -7.53
CA PRO A 338 -0.05 4.20 -6.26
C PRO A 338 -0.36 5.53 -5.58
N ALA A 339 0.53 6.52 -5.67
CA ALA A 339 0.24 7.88 -5.17
C ALA A 339 -0.95 8.51 -5.93
N GLU A 340 -0.96 8.43 -7.26
CA GLU A 340 -2.07 8.91 -8.10
C GLU A 340 -3.39 8.17 -7.81
N ALA A 341 -3.35 6.84 -7.72
CA ALA A 341 -4.50 6.00 -7.40
C ALA A 341 -5.12 6.34 -6.04
N ALA A 342 -4.29 6.71 -5.06
CA ALA A 342 -4.72 7.18 -3.74
C ALA A 342 -5.14 8.66 -3.72
N GLY A 343 -4.89 9.42 -4.79
CA GLY A 343 -5.13 10.87 -4.84
C GLY A 343 -4.06 11.72 -4.13
N LEU A 344 -2.89 11.13 -3.83
CA LEU A 344 -1.74 11.84 -3.28
C LEU A 344 -0.97 12.55 -4.40
N THR A 345 -1.18 13.86 -4.54
CA THR A 345 -0.56 14.68 -5.59
C THR A 345 0.80 15.25 -5.19
N ASP A 346 1.28 14.94 -3.98
CA ASP A 346 2.44 15.56 -3.36
C ASP A 346 3.68 14.65 -3.36
N ARG A 347 3.66 13.46 -3.97
CA ARG A 347 4.78 12.50 -3.90
C ARG A 347 4.82 11.55 -5.10
N GLY A 348 5.75 10.60 -5.07
CA GLY A 348 5.88 9.53 -6.06
C GLY A 348 6.78 9.86 -7.25
N ARG A 349 7.28 11.09 -7.33
CA ARG A 349 8.20 11.57 -8.39
C ARG A 349 9.21 12.56 -7.82
N PHE A 350 10.35 12.70 -8.48
CA PHE A 350 11.27 13.81 -8.24
C PHE A 350 10.87 15.02 -9.07
N THR A 351 10.01 15.85 -8.49
CA THR A 351 9.53 17.09 -9.11
C THR A 351 9.52 18.20 -8.08
N ALA A 352 9.96 19.39 -8.47
CA ALA A 352 10.00 20.55 -7.58
C ALA A 352 8.63 20.82 -6.96
N GLY A 353 8.61 21.10 -5.65
CA GLY A 353 7.41 21.33 -4.85
C GLY A 353 6.81 20.07 -4.22
N LEU A 354 7.11 18.86 -4.72
CA LEU A 354 6.66 17.61 -4.11
C LEU A 354 7.40 17.33 -2.79
N ARG A 355 6.82 16.47 -1.95
CA ARG A 355 7.41 15.96 -0.72
C ARG A 355 8.73 15.26 -1.02
N ALA A 356 9.73 15.53 -0.19
CA ALA A 356 11.07 14.96 -0.33
C ALA A 356 11.13 13.52 0.21
N ASP A 357 10.46 12.60 -0.48
CA ASP A 357 10.52 11.16 -0.22
C ASP A 357 11.43 10.48 -1.23
N ALA A 358 12.50 9.87 -0.75
CA ALA A 358 13.52 9.27 -1.58
C ALA A 358 14.13 8.05 -0.91
N ILE A 359 14.59 7.09 -1.72
CA ILE A 359 15.38 5.96 -1.25
C ILE A 359 16.70 5.88 -2.01
N VAL A 360 17.72 5.40 -1.32
CA VAL A 360 19.03 5.08 -1.89
C VAL A 360 19.15 3.56 -1.92
N VAL A 361 19.39 3.00 -3.09
CA VAL A 361 19.38 1.55 -3.34
C VAL A 361 20.73 1.09 -3.86
N ASP A 362 21.23 0.01 -3.28
CA ASP A 362 22.34 -0.78 -3.80
C ASP A 362 21.76 -1.93 -4.63
N ASP A 363 21.87 -1.82 -5.95
CA ASP A 363 21.39 -2.80 -6.92
C ASP A 363 22.54 -3.56 -7.60
N ARG A 364 23.77 -3.45 -7.08
CA ARG A 364 24.96 -4.11 -7.66
C ARG A 364 24.88 -5.63 -7.66
N ARG A 365 24.03 -6.21 -6.82
CA ARG A 365 23.69 -7.64 -6.86
C ARG A 365 22.40 -7.81 -7.66
N PRO A 366 22.47 -8.35 -8.90
CA PRO A 366 21.29 -8.55 -9.74
C PRO A 366 20.20 -9.35 -9.02
N GLY A 367 18.94 -8.92 -9.17
CA GLY A 367 17.76 -9.56 -8.58
C GLY A 367 17.61 -9.40 -7.06
N LEU A 368 18.54 -8.74 -6.37
CA LEU A 368 18.50 -8.51 -4.92
C LEU A 368 18.85 -7.06 -4.56
N PRO A 369 18.01 -6.08 -4.96
CA PRO A 369 18.18 -4.68 -4.56
C PRO A 369 18.08 -4.55 -3.04
N ARG A 370 18.89 -3.67 -2.44
CA ARG A 370 18.87 -3.38 -1.00
C ARG A 370 18.78 -1.89 -0.77
N VAL A 371 17.86 -1.46 0.10
CA VAL A 371 17.83 -0.08 0.58
C VAL A 371 19.04 0.18 1.48
N VAL A 372 19.79 1.22 1.13
CA VAL A 372 20.90 1.76 1.92
C VAL A 372 20.45 2.91 2.79
N ALA A 373 19.49 3.72 2.31
CA ALA A 373 18.89 4.80 3.07
C ALA A 373 17.46 5.08 2.61
N ALA A 374 16.62 5.55 3.53
CA ALA A 374 15.28 6.06 3.23
C ALA A 374 15.10 7.46 3.85
N VAL A 375 14.61 8.39 3.03
CA VAL A 375 14.31 9.77 3.39
C VAL A 375 12.81 9.96 3.27
N VAL A 376 12.20 10.52 4.32
CA VAL A 376 10.77 10.79 4.37
C VAL A 376 10.57 12.25 4.77
N GLY A 377 9.94 13.05 3.90
CA GLY A 377 9.79 14.50 4.09
C GLY A 377 11.14 15.21 4.31
N GLY A 378 12.17 14.82 3.56
CA GLY A 378 13.51 15.41 3.62
C GLY A 378 14.31 15.05 4.87
N ARG A 379 13.85 14.10 5.70
CA ARG A 379 14.56 13.63 6.90
C ARG A 379 15.07 12.21 6.67
N LEU A 380 16.33 11.95 7.01
CA LEU A 380 16.87 10.59 7.01
C LEU A 380 16.17 9.77 8.10
N ARG A 381 15.43 8.73 7.70
CA ARG A 381 14.68 7.85 8.62
C ARG A 381 15.28 6.46 8.76
N HIS A 382 16.04 6.03 7.75
CA HIS A 382 16.76 4.76 7.76
C HIS A 382 18.10 4.91 7.05
N ALA A 383 19.13 4.25 7.57
CA ALA A 383 20.42 4.10 6.90
C ALA A 383 21.12 2.82 7.38
N THR A 384 21.63 1.99 6.46
CA THR A 384 22.40 0.78 6.79
C THR A 384 23.91 0.98 6.78
N GLY A 385 24.37 2.19 6.42
CA GLY A 385 25.79 2.52 6.29
C GLY A 385 26.04 4.02 6.31
N HIS A 386 27.31 4.40 6.38
CA HIS A 386 27.72 5.80 6.36
C HIS A 386 27.68 6.34 4.92
N LEU A 387 26.85 7.35 4.67
CA LEU A 387 26.85 8.15 3.44
C LEU A 387 27.53 9.49 3.74
N PRO A 388 28.64 9.85 3.07
CA PRO A 388 29.31 11.13 3.31
C PRO A 388 28.44 12.32 2.94
N LEU A 389 28.71 13.47 3.56
CA LEU A 389 28.08 14.74 3.20
C LEU A 389 28.97 15.50 2.21
N ILE A 390 28.35 16.20 1.27
CA ILE A 390 29.02 17.21 0.45
C ILE A 390 29.48 18.36 1.37
N ALA A 391 30.78 18.69 1.27
CA ALA A 391 31.50 19.57 2.19
C ALA A 391 31.14 21.05 2.08
#